data_AF-A0A7Y0DGL9-F1
#
_entry.id   AF-A0A7Y0DGL9-F1
#
_cell.length_a   1.000
_cell.length_b   1.000
_cell.length_c   1.000
_cell.angle_alpha   90.00
_cell.angle_beta   90.00
_cell.angle_gamma   90.00
#
_symmetry.space_group_name_H-M   'P 1'
#
loop_
_entity.id
_entity.type
_entity.pdbx_description
1 polymer ?
#
loop_
_entity_poly.entity_id
_entity_poly.type
_entity_poly.pdbx_seq_one_letter_code
_entity_poly.pdbx_strand_id
1 'polypeptide(L)'
;MRFLPVRRVPQAAVVVSLVVVAALGTAGFAHFDKSVNLSVDGKTSAVHLFGGGNVSDVLANQDITVGPHDVIAPDLSTPINDGQKVVVRYGRLLTVTVDGQTKKYWTTSTTVDGALSDLGIRADSAKLSVSRSQPLGRAGLAMSVTTPKDVTVAVDGRTLTARTTSATVAELLAELRVTMGAKDRVTPALSTPITKSAFKVAVARVTQKSITATETVAFATQR
;
A
#
# COMPACT_ATOMS: atom_id res chain seq x y z
N MET A 1 -83.41 13.70 45.30
CA MET A 1 -82.98 13.95 43.91
C MET A 1 -81.47 14.04 43.93
N ARG A 2 -80.71 13.04 43.46
CA ARG A 2 -80.40 12.62 42.07
C ARG A 2 -78.98 13.10 41.66
N PHE A 3 -78.08 12.10 41.58
CA PHE A 3 -76.94 11.90 40.66
C PHE A 3 -75.61 12.69 40.76
N LEU A 4 -74.59 11.98 41.28
CA LEU A 4 -73.33 11.48 40.64
C LEU A 4 -72.18 12.47 40.23
N PRO A 5 -70.92 11.97 40.09
CA PRO A 5 -69.72 12.46 40.80
C PRO A 5 -68.62 13.04 39.88
N VAL A 6 -67.52 13.57 40.45
CA VAL A 6 -66.18 13.55 39.82
C VAL A 6 -65.08 13.39 40.88
N ARG A 7 -64.10 12.53 40.57
CA ARG A 7 -62.89 12.23 41.37
C ARG A 7 -61.71 13.12 40.95
N ARG A 8 -61.03 13.67 41.98
CA ARG A 8 -59.59 13.92 42.22
C ARG A 8 -58.72 14.61 41.16
N VAL A 9 -58.03 15.69 41.58
CA VAL A 9 -56.54 15.84 41.63
C VAL A 9 -56.18 16.94 42.67
N PRO A 10 -55.21 16.78 43.59
CA PRO A 10 -54.59 17.91 44.28
C PRO A 10 -53.37 18.44 43.50
N GLN A 11 -53.32 19.76 43.36
CA GLN A 11 -52.26 20.52 42.72
C GLN A 11 -51.03 20.69 43.62
N ALA A 12 -49.86 20.68 42.97
CA ALA A 12 -48.70 21.54 43.13
C ALA A 12 -48.25 22.00 44.54
N ALA A 13 -47.00 21.67 44.86
CA ALA A 13 -46.08 22.60 45.52
C ALA A 13 -44.63 22.23 45.18
N VAL A 14 -44.03 22.94 44.21
CA VAL A 14 -42.57 23.15 44.19
C VAL A 14 -42.37 24.65 44.10
N VAL A 15 -41.66 25.15 45.10
CA VAL A 15 -41.40 26.56 45.37
C VAL A 15 -40.50 27.14 44.28
N VAL A 16 -40.95 28.29 43.78
CA VAL A 16 -40.20 29.22 42.94
C VAL A 16 -39.15 29.93 43.80
N SER A 17 -37.91 29.97 43.34
CA SER A 17 -37.05 31.13 43.62
C SER A 17 -36.46 31.63 42.31
N LEU A 18 -37.09 32.70 41.87
CA LEU A 18 -36.85 33.53 40.71
C LEU A 18 -35.70 34.48 41.06
N VAL A 19 -34.54 34.34 40.42
CA VAL A 19 -33.58 35.44 40.28
C VAL A 19 -33.58 35.82 38.82
N VAL A 20 -34.43 36.78 38.46
CA VAL A 20 -34.30 37.54 37.21
C VAL A 20 -33.15 38.51 37.45
N VAL A 21 -31.97 38.13 36.97
CA VAL A 21 -31.01 39.12 36.49
C VAL A 21 -31.40 39.36 35.04
N ALA A 22 -32.01 40.52 34.78
CA ALA A 22 -32.06 41.06 33.44
C ALA A 22 -30.64 41.45 33.01
N ALA A 23 -29.87 40.46 32.56
CA ALA A 23 -28.77 40.69 31.64
C ALA A 23 -29.34 40.51 30.23
N LEU A 24 -29.86 41.61 29.70
CA LEU A 24 -30.15 41.81 28.29
C LEU A 24 -28.84 41.53 27.50
N GLY A 25 -28.72 40.36 26.84
CA GLY A 25 -27.71 40.18 25.79
C GLY A 25 -26.90 38.86 25.71
N THR A 26 -27.41 37.67 26.08
CA THR A 26 -26.61 36.42 25.92
C THR A 26 -27.28 35.27 25.16
N ALA A 27 -28.45 35.47 24.56
CA ALA A 27 -29.16 34.43 23.79
C ALA A 27 -28.87 34.47 22.27
N GLY A 28 -27.77 35.10 21.82
CA GLY A 28 -27.46 35.31 20.40
C GLY A 28 -26.24 34.55 19.85
N PHE A 29 -25.45 33.86 20.68
CA PHE A 29 -24.15 33.31 20.25
C PHE A 29 -24.18 31.80 19.92
N ALA A 30 -25.21 31.06 20.32
CA ALA A 30 -25.27 29.61 20.11
C ALA A 30 -25.62 29.19 18.67
N HIS A 31 -26.08 30.11 17.81
CA HIS A 31 -26.43 29.80 16.42
C HIS A 31 -25.30 30.05 15.40
N PHE A 32 -24.16 30.57 15.86
CA PHE A 32 -23.02 30.88 15.00
C PHE A 32 -21.88 29.86 15.10
N ASP A 33 -21.78 29.07 16.17
CA ASP A 33 -20.84 27.96 16.23
C ASP A 33 -21.41 26.75 15.49
N LYS A 34 -20.70 26.30 14.46
CA LYS A 34 -21.00 25.05 13.74
C LYS A 34 -19.88 24.07 14.02
N SER A 35 -20.24 22.86 14.44
CA SER A 35 -19.31 21.75 14.64
C SER A 35 -19.33 20.81 13.44
N VAL A 36 -18.18 20.64 12.78
CA VAL A 36 -18.02 19.78 11.60
C VAL A 36 -17.19 18.55 11.95
N ASN A 37 -17.63 17.38 11.51
CA ASN A 37 -16.87 16.13 11.63
C ASN A 37 -15.97 15.94 10.41
N LEU A 38 -14.71 16.36 10.53
CA LEU A 38 -13.72 16.24 9.46
C LEU A 38 -13.01 14.90 9.54
N SER A 39 -12.99 14.14 8.44
CA SER A 39 -12.25 12.88 8.31
C SER A 39 -11.18 12.99 7.22
N VAL A 40 -9.91 13.06 7.63
CA VAL A 40 -8.76 13.09 6.71
C VAL A 40 -8.11 11.71 6.68
N ASP A 41 -8.19 11.04 5.53
CA ASP A 41 -7.69 9.65 5.34
C ASP A 41 -8.13 8.67 6.45
N GLY A 42 -9.35 8.87 6.97
CA GLY A 42 -9.95 8.02 8.00
C GLY A 42 -9.69 8.47 9.44
N LYS A 43 -8.78 9.43 9.65
CA LYS A 43 -8.60 10.08 10.96
C LYS A 43 -9.66 11.15 11.14
N THR A 44 -10.44 11.08 12.20
CA THR A 44 -11.58 11.97 12.44
C THR A 44 -11.23 13.03 13.49
N SER A 45 -11.62 14.27 13.25
CA SER A 45 -11.55 15.39 14.18
C SER A 45 -12.82 16.24 14.12
N ALA A 46 -13.14 16.92 15.22
CA ALA A 46 -14.17 17.95 15.24
C ALA A 46 -13.54 19.31 14.95
N VAL A 47 -14.13 20.07 14.03
CA VAL A 47 -13.68 21.41 13.65
C VAL A 47 -14.81 22.39 13.92
N HIS A 48 -14.52 23.43 14.69
CA HIS A 48 -15.48 24.50 14.98
C HIS A 48 -15.28 25.64 14.00
N LEU A 49 -16.39 26.14 13.44
CA LEU A 49 -16.41 27.32 12.60
C LEU A 49 -17.44 28.31 13.16
N PHE A 50 -17.04 29.57 13.24
CA PHE A 50 -17.94 30.66 13.60
C PHE A 50 -18.48 31.32 12.33
N GLY A 51 -19.80 31.32 12.14
CA GLY A 51 -20.47 32.00 11.02
C GLY A 51 -20.98 31.09 9.90
N GLY A 52 -21.21 31.69 8.73
CA GLY A 52 -21.43 30.97 7.48
C GLY A 52 -20.09 30.52 6.87
N GLY A 53 -20.12 29.45 6.08
CA GLY A 53 -18.92 28.94 5.41
C GLY A 53 -19.23 27.73 4.56
N ASN A 54 -18.26 27.34 3.74
CA ASN A 54 -18.32 26.15 2.89
C ASN A 54 -17.21 25.15 3.28
N VAL A 55 -17.17 24.01 2.61
CA VAL A 55 -16.15 22.98 2.85
C VAL A 55 -14.74 23.54 2.71
N SER A 56 -14.46 24.44 1.75
CA SER A 56 -13.13 25.05 1.60
C SER A 56 -12.68 25.85 2.82
N ASP A 57 -13.60 26.54 3.49
CA ASP A 57 -13.31 27.29 4.72
C ASP A 57 -12.95 26.36 5.88
N VAL A 58 -13.60 25.18 5.97
CA VAL A 58 -13.27 24.12 6.95
C VAL A 58 -11.84 23.64 6.75
N LEU A 59 -11.46 23.40 5.50
CA LEU A 59 -10.12 22.90 5.16
C LEU A 59 -9.05 23.97 5.41
N ALA A 60 -9.32 25.23 5.06
CA ALA A 60 -8.41 26.34 5.31
C ALA A 60 -8.15 26.56 6.81
N ASN A 61 -9.19 26.47 7.66
CA ASN A 61 -9.06 26.57 9.12
C ASN A 61 -8.25 25.43 9.76
N GLN A 62 -7.96 24.36 9.02
CA GLN A 62 -7.13 23.24 9.46
C GLN A 62 -5.81 23.14 8.69
N ASP A 63 -5.45 24.19 7.94
CA ASP A 63 -4.26 24.24 7.07
C ASP A 63 -4.20 23.07 6.06
N ILE A 64 -5.37 22.56 5.64
CA ILE A 64 -5.49 21.46 4.69
C ILE A 64 -5.51 22.01 3.27
N THR A 65 -4.41 21.76 2.56
CA THR A 65 -4.32 22.05 1.11
C THR A 65 -4.64 20.80 0.30
N VAL A 66 -5.66 20.89 -0.55
CA VAL A 66 -6.06 19.83 -1.47
C VAL A 66 -5.47 20.02 -2.86
N GLY A 67 -5.10 18.91 -3.50
CA GLY A 67 -4.60 18.83 -4.86
C GLY A 67 -5.61 18.24 -5.85
N PRO A 68 -5.27 18.19 -7.15
CA PRO A 68 -6.18 17.78 -8.22
C PRO A 68 -6.57 16.30 -8.21
N HIS A 69 -5.85 15.47 -7.45
CA HIS A 69 -6.10 14.03 -7.32
C HIS A 69 -6.70 13.65 -5.96
N ASP A 70 -6.99 14.64 -5.12
CA ASP A 70 -7.63 14.43 -3.83
C ASP A 70 -9.14 14.29 -4.04
N VAL A 71 -9.77 13.49 -3.19
CA VAL A 71 -11.23 13.34 -3.17
C VAL A 71 -11.75 14.04 -1.93
N ILE A 72 -12.69 14.96 -2.15
CA ILE A 72 -13.37 15.72 -1.11
C ILE A 72 -14.86 15.45 -1.24
N ALA A 73 -15.51 15.16 -0.11
CA ALA A 73 -16.96 15.01 -0.07
C ALA A 73 -17.51 15.64 1.22
N PRO A 74 -18.50 16.53 1.14
CA PRO A 74 -19.05 17.16 -0.09
C PRO A 74 -18.06 18.06 -0.83
N ASP A 75 -18.44 18.59 -1.99
CA ASP A 75 -17.60 19.48 -2.79
C ASP A 75 -17.19 20.75 -2.03
N LEU A 76 -16.04 21.33 -2.41
CA LEU A 76 -15.42 22.49 -1.75
C LEU A 76 -16.36 23.71 -1.58
N SER A 77 -17.29 23.92 -2.51
CA SER A 77 -18.26 25.03 -2.47
C SER A 77 -19.52 24.73 -1.67
N THR A 78 -19.69 23.50 -1.17
CA THR A 78 -20.89 23.08 -0.44
C THR A 78 -20.99 23.84 0.88
N PRO A 79 -22.12 24.52 1.16
CA PRO A 79 -22.35 25.17 2.45
C PRO A 79 -22.30 24.18 3.62
N ILE A 80 -21.76 24.64 4.75
CA ILE A 80 -21.61 23.81 5.95
C ILE A 80 -22.80 23.95 6.90
N ASN A 81 -23.32 22.79 7.30
CA ASN A 81 -24.33 22.61 8.32
C ASN A 81 -23.71 22.08 9.62
N ASP A 82 -24.36 22.34 10.73
CA ASP A 82 -23.93 21.81 12.03
C ASP A 82 -24.00 20.27 12.04
N GLY A 83 -23.01 19.63 12.65
CA GLY A 83 -22.83 18.18 12.68
C GLY A 83 -22.40 17.55 11.35
N GLN A 84 -22.25 18.31 10.27
CA GLN A 84 -21.97 17.78 8.94
C GLN A 84 -20.64 17.02 8.89
N LYS A 85 -20.61 15.92 8.14
CA LYS A 85 -19.39 15.16 7.87
C LYS A 85 -18.71 15.67 6.60
N VAL A 86 -17.43 15.99 6.72
CA VAL A 86 -16.55 16.32 5.60
C VAL A 86 -15.47 15.25 5.53
N VAL A 87 -15.28 14.67 4.36
CA VAL A 87 -14.26 13.63 4.12
C VAL A 87 -13.24 14.15 3.13
N VAL A 88 -11.98 14.06 3.51
CA VAL A 88 -10.83 14.30 2.65
C VAL A 88 -10.04 13.00 2.51
N ARG A 89 -9.70 12.68 1.27
CA ARG A 89 -8.88 11.54 0.89
C ARG A 89 -7.77 12.05 -0.03
N TYR A 90 -6.52 12.04 0.45
CA TYR A 90 -5.42 12.54 -0.36
C TYR A 90 -5.08 11.57 -1.50
N GLY A 91 -4.93 12.11 -2.70
CA GLY A 91 -4.38 11.44 -3.87
C GLY A 91 -2.89 11.19 -3.69
N ARG A 92 -2.47 9.97 -3.99
CA ARG A 92 -1.09 9.49 -3.85
C ARG A 92 -0.66 8.84 -5.16
N LEU A 93 0.51 9.25 -5.64
CA LEU A 93 1.08 8.70 -6.85
C LEU A 93 1.81 7.38 -6.54
N LEU A 94 1.34 6.29 -7.11
CA LEU A 94 2.01 5.00 -7.08
C LEU A 94 2.64 4.71 -8.43
N THR A 95 3.97 4.63 -8.46
CA THR A 95 4.72 4.21 -9.65
C THR A 95 5.04 2.72 -9.52
N VAL A 96 4.49 1.91 -10.41
CA VAL A 96 4.63 0.44 -10.38
C VAL A 96 5.44 -0.01 -11.58
N THR A 97 6.54 -0.71 -11.32
CA THR A 97 7.37 -1.36 -12.35
C THR A 97 7.15 -2.86 -12.33
N VAL A 98 6.39 -3.40 -13.28
CA VAL A 98 6.11 -4.84 -13.41
C VAL A 98 7.04 -5.44 -14.46
N ASP A 99 7.94 -6.34 -14.04
CA ASP A 99 8.91 -7.01 -14.93
C ASP A 99 9.64 -6.05 -15.90
N GLY A 100 10.01 -4.87 -15.39
CA GLY A 100 10.71 -3.81 -16.14
C GLY A 100 9.82 -2.78 -16.83
N GLN A 101 8.50 -2.99 -16.91
CA GLN A 101 7.56 -2.02 -17.47
C GLN A 101 6.98 -1.11 -16.39
N THR A 102 7.19 0.20 -16.53
CA THR A 102 6.76 1.19 -15.54
C THR A 102 5.44 1.85 -15.91
N LYS A 103 4.51 1.92 -14.96
CA LYS A 103 3.24 2.65 -15.06
C LYS A 103 3.00 3.48 -13.81
N LYS A 104 2.23 4.57 -13.96
CA LYS A 104 1.87 5.49 -12.87
C LYS A 104 0.38 5.41 -12.61
N TYR A 105 0.01 5.36 -11.35
CA TYR A 105 -1.37 5.27 -10.89
C TYR A 105 -1.63 6.27 -9.77
N TRP A 106 -2.82 6.85 -9.75
CA TRP A 106 -3.30 7.65 -8.63
C TRP A 106 -4.24 6.79 -7.79
N THR A 107 -4.08 6.85 -6.48
CA THR A 107 -4.91 6.15 -5.51
C THR A 107 -5.15 7.04 -4.30
N THR A 108 -6.24 6.81 -3.58
CA THR A 108 -6.49 7.43 -2.26
C THR A 108 -6.15 6.51 -1.10
N SER A 109 -5.73 5.26 -1.39
CA SER A 109 -5.33 4.29 -0.37
C SER A 109 -4.08 4.74 0.38
N THR A 110 -4.07 4.47 1.68
CA THR A 110 -2.99 4.87 2.60
C THR A 110 -1.88 3.83 2.73
N THR A 111 -2.01 2.66 2.09
CA THR A 111 -1.03 1.57 2.09
C THR A 111 -0.87 0.97 0.71
N VAL A 112 0.28 0.31 0.48
CA VAL A 112 0.55 -0.41 -0.78
C VAL A 112 -0.52 -1.46 -1.06
N ASP A 113 -0.93 -2.24 -0.06
CA ASP A 113 -1.95 -3.28 -0.22
C ASP A 113 -3.31 -2.72 -0.67
N GLY A 114 -3.77 -1.65 0.00
CA GLY A 114 -5.00 -0.96 -0.39
C GLY A 114 -4.92 -0.44 -1.82
N ALA A 115 -3.79 0.16 -2.19
CA ALA A 115 -3.59 0.67 -3.55
C ALA A 115 -3.59 -0.45 -4.61
N LEU A 116 -2.94 -1.59 -4.35
CA LEU A 116 -2.96 -2.73 -5.25
C LEU A 116 -4.38 -3.29 -5.40
N SER A 117 -5.15 -3.36 -4.31
CA SER A 117 -6.55 -3.76 -4.31
C SER A 117 -7.42 -2.82 -5.15
N ASP A 118 -7.33 -1.50 -4.91
CA ASP A 118 -8.10 -0.48 -5.64
C ASP A 118 -7.82 -0.52 -7.15
N LEU A 119 -6.57 -0.77 -7.53
CA LEU A 119 -6.12 -0.83 -8.92
C LEU A 119 -6.36 -2.20 -9.57
N GLY A 120 -6.88 -3.18 -8.83
CA GLY A 120 -7.10 -4.55 -9.32
C GLY A 120 -5.82 -5.31 -9.65
N ILE A 121 -4.67 -4.92 -9.08
CA ILE A 121 -3.38 -5.54 -9.32
C ILE A 121 -3.23 -6.75 -8.38
N ARG A 122 -3.41 -7.96 -8.93
CA ARG A 122 -3.17 -9.20 -8.19
C ARG A 122 -1.69 -9.55 -8.20
N ALA A 123 -1.06 -9.46 -7.03
CA ALA A 123 0.38 -9.67 -6.84
C ALA A 123 0.69 -10.68 -5.73
N ASP A 124 -0.23 -11.62 -5.44
CA ASP A 124 -0.16 -12.50 -4.26
C ASP A 124 1.00 -13.49 -4.29
N SER A 125 1.37 -13.92 -5.50
CA SER A 125 2.56 -14.74 -5.72
C SER A 125 3.79 -13.93 -6.12
N ALA A 126 3.66 -12.62 -6.36
CA ALA A 126 4.74 -11.79 -6.86
C ALA A 126 5.64 -11.27 -5.74
N LYS A 127 6.93 -11.11 -6.05
CA LYS A 127 7.87 -10.45 -5.16
C LYS A 127 7.75 -8.94 -5.34
N LEU A 128 7.53 -8.23 -4.23
CA LEU A 128 7.45 -6.77 -4.19
C LEU A 128 8.76 -6.19 -3.66
N SER A 129 9.19 -5.02 -4.15
CA SER A 129 10.35 -4.31 -3.61
C SER A 129 10.08 -3.62 -2.27
N VAL A 130 8.82 -3.52 -1.87
CA VAL A 130 8.35 -2.86 -0.64
C VAL A 130 7.34 -3.75 0.07
N SER A 131 7.13 -3.52 1.37
CA SER A 131 6.08 -4.22 2.12
C SER A 131 4.69 -3.83 1.62
N ARG A 132 3.75 -4.78 1.61
CA ARG A 132 2.32 -4.50 1.38
C ARG A 132 1.71 -3.58 2.45
N SER A 133 2.20 -3.69 3.68
CA SER A 133 1.80 -2.81 4.79
C SER A 133 2.50 -1.45 4.77
N GLN A 134 3.41 -1.20 3.82
CA GLN A 134 4.12 0.07 3.74
C GLN A 134 3.11 1.22 3.57
N PRO A 135 3.16 2.24 4.43
CA PRO A 135 2.34 3.43 4.27
C PRO A 135 2.67 4.18 2.97
N LEU A 136 1.62 4.65 2.29
CA LEU A 136 1.72 5.56 1.15
C LEU A 136 1.55 7.00 1.62
N GLY A 137 2.64 7.76 1.59
CA GLY A 137 2.63 9.19 1.88
C GLY A 137 2.20 10.05 0.69
N ARG A 138 1.99 11.35 0.92
CA ARG A 138 1.64 12.32 -0.14
C ARG A 138 2.74 12.49 -1.20
N ALA A 139 4.00 12.19 -0.86
CA ALA A 139 5.10 12.17 -1.81
C ALA A 139 4.99 11.07 -2.88
N GLY A 140 4.05 10.14 -2.71
CA GLY A 140 3.94 8.95 -3.54
C GLY A 140 4.94 7.86 -3.15
N LEU A 141 4.96 6.80 -3.95
CA LEU A 141 5.87 5.67 -3.77
C LEU A 141 6.21 5.06 -5.14
N ALA A 142 7.46 4.63 -5.30
CA ALA A 142 7.87 3.78 -6.41
C ALA A 142 8.12 2.36 -5.90
N MET A 143 7.61 1.37 -6.63
CA MET A 143 7.80 -0.04 -6.30
C MET A 143 7.98 -0.88 -7.56
N SER A 144 8.70 -1.99 -7.44
CA SER A 144 8.76 -3.02 -8.46
C SER A 144 8.02 -4.28 -8.03
N VAL A 145 7.47 -4.96 -9.04
CA VAL A 145 6.75 -6.23 -8.93
C VAL A 145 7.44 -7.21 -9.86
N THR A 146 7.96 -8.29 -9.31
CA THR A 146 8.54 -9.39 -10.08
C THR A 146 7.56 -10.55 -10.08
N THR A 147 7.00 -10.86 -11.25
CA THR A 147 6.10 -11.99 -11.39
C THR A 147 6.87 -13.31 -11.32
N PRO A 148 6.32 -14.35 -10.68
CA PRO A 148 6.95 -15.66 -10.67
C PRO A 148 6.93 -16.27 -12.06
N LYS A 149 8.03 -16.91 -12.42
CA LYS A 149 8.25 -17.53 -13.72
C LYS A 149 8.51 -19.01 -13.51
N ASP A 150 7.88 -19.83 -14.35
CA ASP A 150 8.13 -21.27 -14.34
C ASP A 150 9.41 -21.56 -15.12
N VAL A 151 10.34 -22.26 -14.47
CA VAL A 151 11.68 -22.57 -14.98
C VAL A 151 11.97 -24.05 -14.88
N THR A 152 12.81 -24.53 -15.79
CA THR A 152 13.30 -25.90 -15.81
C THR A 152 14.82 -25.89 -15.86
N VAL A 153 15.46 -26.61 -14.94
CA VAL A 153 16.91 -26.73 -14.85
C VAL A 153 17.32 -28.18 -15.06
N ALA A 154 18.05 -28.45 -16.14
CA ALA A 154 18.68 -29.74 -16.39
C ALA A 154 20.09 -29.75 -15.79
N VAL A 155 20.34 -30.62 -14.81
CA VAL A 155 21.63 -30.71 -14.12
C VAL A 155 21.84 -32.14 -13.60
N ASP A 156 23.06 -32.67 -13.74
CA ASP A 156 23.45 -33.99 -13.21
C ASP A 156 22.51 -35.15 -13.62
N GLY A 157 22.04 -35.11 -14.87
CA GLY A 157 21.10 -36.11 -15.42
C GLY A 157 19.67 -35.99 -14.92
N ARG A 158 19.34 -34.95 -14.14
CA ARG A 158 18.02 -34.69 -13.57
C ARG A 158 17.43 -33.41 -14.16
N THR A 159 16.09 -33.34 -14.13
CA THR A 159 15.33 -32.15 -14.51
C THR A 159 14.61 -31.61 -13.28
N LEU A 160 15.00 -30.42 -12.83
CA LEU A 160 14.35 -29.70 -11.73
C LEU A 160 13.35 -28.70 -12.31
N THR A 161 12.14 -28.65 -11.76
CA THR A 161 11.15 -27.61 -12.07
C THR A 161 10.98 -26.70 -10.87
N ALA A 162 10.87 -25.40 -11.11
CA ALA A 162 10.65 -24.43 -10.06
C ALA A 162 9.83 -23.24 -10.56
N ARG A 163 9.12 -22.62 -9.63
CA ARG A 163 8.44 -21.35 -9.84
C ARG A 163 9.17 -20.30 -9.03
N THR A 164 9.87 -19.38 -9.71
CA THR A 164 10.85 -18.47 -9.09
C THR A 164 10.56 -17.01 -9.42
N THR A 165 10.99 -16.11 -8.53
CA THR A 165 11.11 -14.67 -8.82
C THR A 165 12.56 -14.23 -9.02
N SER A 166 13.49 -15.16 -9.19
CA SER A 166 14.90 -14.88 -9.46
C SER A 166 15.05 -14.08 -10.76
N ALA A 167 15.90 -13.05 -10.73
CA ALA A 167 16.09 -12.15 -11.86
C ALA A 167 17.03 -12.74 -12.92
N THR A 168 17.98 -13.59 -12.51
CA THR A 168 19.02 -14.14 -13.37
C THR A 168 19.20 -15.65 -13.19
N VAL A 169 19.86 -16.30 -14.15
CA VAL A 169 20.24 -17.72 -14.06
C VAL A 169 21.09 -18.01 -12.81
N ALA A 170 22.00 -17.09 -12.44
CA ALA A 170 22.83 -17.25 -11.24
C ALA A 170 21.99 -17.32 -9.95
N GLU A 171 21.04 -16.40 -9.78
CA GLU A 171 20.14 -16.38 -8.62
C GLU A 171 19.27 -17.63 -8.56
N LEU A 172 18.75 -18.08 -9.70
CA LEU A 172 17.97 -19.32 -9.79
C LEU A 172 18.78 -20.55 -9.36
N LEU A 173 20.02 -20.69 -9.84
CA LEU A 173 20.87 -21.82 -9.44
C LEU A 173 21.20 -21.78 -7.94
N ALA A 174 21.45 -20.58 -7.39
CA ALA A 174 21.67 -20.40 -5.96
C ALA A 174 20.41 -20.77 -5.13
N GLU A 175 19.23 -20.33 -5.56
CA GLU A 175 17.94 -20.68 -4.95
C GLU A 175 17.70 -22.20 -4.93
N LEU A 176 18.03 -22.88 -6.03
CA LEU A 176 17.95 -24.34 -6.16
C LEU A 176 19.11 -25.08 -5.50
N ARG A 177 20.04 -24.37 -4.86
CA ARG A 177 21.25 -24.92 -4.23
C ARG A 177 22.13 -25.73 -5.19
N VAL A 178 22.14 -25.36 -6.46
CA VAL A 178 23.02 -25.93 -7.49
C VAL A 178 24.34 -25.16 -7.47
N THR A 179 25.40 -25.79 -6.95
CA THR A 179 26.74 -25.21 -6.96
C THR A 179 27.41 -25.41 -8.31
N MET A 180 28.14 -24.39 -8.80
CA MET A 180 28.87 -24.43 -10.07
C MET A 180 30.36 -24.67 -9.80
N GLY A 181 30.95 -25.66 -10.45
CA GLY A 181 32.41 -25.81 -10.51
C GLY A 181 33.05 -24.76 -11.43
N ALA A 182 34.32 -24.43 -11.19
CA ALA A 182 35.03 -23.40 -11.97
C ALA A 182 35.08 -23.67 -13.49
N LYS A 183 34.98 -24.94 -13.90
CA LYS A 183 35.01 -25.36 -15.31
C LYS A 183 33.63 -25.70 -15.86
N ASP A 184 32.60 -25.75 -15.02
CA ASP A 184 31.25 -26.06 -15.45
C ASP A 184 30.75 -24.99 -16.43
N ARG A 185 29.76 -25.39 -17.23
CA ARG A 185 29.13 -24.51 -18.22
C ARG A 185 27.63 -24.46 -17.95
N VAL A 186 27.05 -23.29 -18.15
CA VAL A 186 25.61 -23.10 -18.02
C VAL A 186 25.08 -22.41 -19.27
N THR A 187 23.94 -22.89 -19.76
CA THR A 187 23.23 -22.31 -20.90
C THR A 187 21.78 -22.10 -20.52
N PRO A 188 21.23 -20.88 -20.61
CA PRO A 188 21.92 -19.61 -20.89
C PRO A 188 22.96 -19.21 -19.83
N ALA A 189 23.77 -18.18 -20.12
CA ALA A 189 24.83 -17.71 -19.21
C ALA A 189 24.27 -17.27 -17.85
N LEU A 190 25.10 -17.33 -16.79
CA LEU A 190 24.73 -16.95 -15.41
C LEU A 190 24.06 -15.58 -15.29
N SER A 191 24.50 -14.59 -16.07
CA SER A 191 23.96 -13.22 -16.10
C SER A 191 22.69 -13.05 -16.94
N THR A 192 22.22 -14.10 -17.62
CA THR A 192 21.06 -14.01 -18.50
C THR A 192 19.81 -13.73 -17.65
N PRO A 193 19.01 -12.70 -17.99
CA PRO A 193 17.81 -12.39 -17.25
C PRO A 193 16.70 -13.41 -17.53
N ILE A 194 15.97 -13.78 -16.48
CA ILE A 194 14.79 -14.67 -16.59
C ILE A 194 13.57 -13.77 -16.82
N THR A 195 13.23 -13.56 -18.09
CA THR A 195 12.19 -12.60 -18.50
C THR A 195 10.82 -13.24 -18.79
N LYS A 196 10.76 -14.56 -18.94
CA LYS A 196 9.53 -15.30 -19.32
C LYS A 196 9.44 -16.66 -18.61
N SER A 197 8.22 -17.19 -18.52
CA SER A 197 7.97 -18.58 -18.10
C SER A 197 8.40 -19.59 -19.17
N ALA A 198 8.42 -20.87 -18.79
CA ALA A 198 8.99 -21.98 -19.57
C ALA A 198 10.47 -21.77 -19.93
N PHE A 199 11.20 -21.04 -19.08
CA PHE A 199 12.61 -20.74 -19.29
C PHE A 199 13.48 -21.94 -18.90
N LYS A 200 14.36 -22.36 -19.81
CA LYS A 200 15.16 -23.58 -19.67
C LYS A 200 16.62 -23.22 -19.40
N VAL A 201 17.21 -23.86 -18.40
CA VAL A 201 18.62 -23.78 -18.04
C VAL A 201 19.21 -25.19 -18.10
N ALA A 202 20.41 -25.32 -18.65
CA ALA A 202 21.17 -26.55 -18.65
C ALA A 202 22.55 -26.30 -18.02
N VAL A 203 22.95 -27.17 -17.10
CA VAL A 203 24.26 -27.17 -16.45
C VAL A 203 25.04 -28.39 -16.93
N ALA A 204 26.19 -28.15 -17.54
CA ALA A 204 27.12 -29.19 -17.99
C ALA A 204 28.34 -29.22 -17.05
N ARG A 205 28.58 -30.38 -16.42
CA ARG A 205 29.74 -30.62 -15.55
C ARG A 205 30.99 -30.88 -16.38
N VAL A 206 32.09 -30.20 -16.06
CA VAL A 206 33.36 -30.38 -16.78
C VAL A 206 34.43 -30.87 -15.80
N THR A 207 34.87 -32.11 -15.99
CA THR A 207 35.97 -32.71 -15.22
C THR A 207 37.25 -32.69 -16.05
N GLN A 208 38.35 -32.18 -15.49
CA GLN A 208 39.68 -32.35 -16.07
C GLN A 208 40.42 -33.43 -15.28
N LYS A 209 40.88 -34.47 -15.96
CA LYS A 209 41.72 -35.51 -15.38
C LYS A 209 43.14 -35.37 -15.94
N SER A 210 44.11 -35.14 -15.08
CA SER A 210 45.53 -35.29 -15.44
C SER A 210 45.90 -36.76 -15.31
N ILE A 211 46.47 -37.34 -16.37
CA ILE A 211 46.96 -38.73 -16.36
C ILE A 211 48.47 -38.67 -16.42
N THR A 212 49.14 -39.21 -15.41
CA THR A 212 50.59 -39.39 -15.42
C THR A 212 50.88 -40.78 -15.97
N ALA A 213 51.57 -40.84 -17.11
CA ALA A 213 52.09 -42.08 -17.68
C ALA A 213 53.62 -42.09 -17.53
N THR A 214 54.19 -43.24 -17.17
CA THR A 214 55.64 -43.44 -17.22
C THR A 214 55.99 -43.94 -18.60
N GLU A 215 56.81 -43.20 -19.32
CA GLU A 215 57.37 -43.62 -20.61
C GLU A 215 58.89 -43.80 -20.49
N THR A 216 59.41 -44.80 -21.19
CA THR A 216 60.84 -45.05 -21.26
C THR A 216 61.50 -43.98 -22.13
N VAL A 217 62.43 -43.21 -21.57
CA VAL A 217 63.19 -42.20 -22.31
C VAL A 217 64.56 -42.76 -22.70
N ALA A 218 65.00 -42.54 -23.94
CA ALA A 218 66.31 -42.97 -24.40
C ALA A 218 67.43 -42.28 -23.59
N PHE A 219 68.51 -42.99 -23.30
CA PHE A 219 69.66 -42.43 -22.60
C PHE A 219 70.43 -41.46 -23.52
N ALA A 220 70.95 -40.36 -22.95
CA ALA A 220 71.86 -39.46 -23.65
C ALA A 220 73.31 -39.90 -23.40
N THR A 221 74.07 -40.15 -24.46
CA THR A 221 75.49 -40.49 -24.38
C THR A 221 76.34 -39.22 -24.39
N GLN A 222 77.14 -39.00 -23.35
CA GLN A 222 78.13 -37.92 -23.31
C GLN A 222 79.53 -38.52 -23.51
N ARG A 223 80.32 -37.92 -24.40
CA ARG A 223 81.62 -38.42 -24.87
C ARG A 223 82.79 -37.87 -24.07
#